data_AF-A0A8T5F7S9-F1
#
_entry.id   AF-A0A8T5F7S9-F1
#
_cell.length_a   1.000
_cell.length_b   1.000
_cell.length_c   1.000
_cell.angle_alpha   90.00
_cell.angle_beta   90.00
_cell.angle_gamma   90.00
#
_symmetry.space_group_name_H-M   'P 1'
#
loop_
_entity.id
_entity.type
_entity.pdbx_description
1 polymer ?
#
loop_
_entity_poly.entity_id
_entity_poly.type
_entity_poly.pdbx_seq_one_letter_code
_entity_poly.pdbx_strand_id
1 'polypeptide(L)'
;SKNKRLVREVPISAKPKNDLKDSQRNVLKTINASEYFIPNTPGGLEPKITTGSITNNSLLGQLGWDKKQKGKRDGRTRLGEILKVLEKNKLVEKIDYTELYQLPNGTKLPFDAEFDKSTKKLRVKVTVKGKSDFYPWPLSIAKNNRETRWIITPEGRRESKNQFLKLE
;
A
#
# COMPACT_ATOMS: atom_id res chain seq x y z
N SER A 1 -4.64 -20.18 49.62
CA SER A 1 -4.17 -18.81 49.37
C SER A 1 -3.90 -18.62 47.88
N LYS A 2 -4.74 -17.77 47.25
CA LYS A 2 -4.62 -17.05 45.97
C LYS A 2 -3.76 -17.64 44.83
N ASN A 3 -4.46 -18.09 43.79
CA ASN A 3 -3.99 -18.20 42.40
C ASN A 3 -3.29 -16.90 41.95
N LYS A 4 -1.96 -16.88 41.97
CA LYS A 4 -1.19 -15.80 41.33
C LYS A 4 -1.23 -16.04 39.82
N ARG A 5 -2.12 -15.32 39.12
CA ARG A 5 -2.00 -15.11 37.67
C ARG A 5 -0.65 -14.43 37.42
N LEU A 6 0.30 -15.19 36.89
CA LEU A 6 1.51 -14.65 36.28
C LEU A 6 1.07 -13.85 35.05
N VAL A 7 0.84 -12.55 35.25
CA VAL A 7 0.77 -11.61 34.15
C VAL A 7 2.17 -11.63 33.53
N ARG A 8 2.31 -12.19 32.33
CA ARG A 8 3.50 -11.92 31.53
C ARG A 8 3.49 -10.42 31.30
N GLU A 9 4.37 -9.70 31.99
CA GLU A 9 4.70 -8.34 31.63
C GLU A 9 5.12 -8.37 30.16
N VAL A 10 4.24 -7.85 29.31
CA VAL A 10 4.62 -7.58 27.92
C VAL A 10 5.76 -6.58 28.04
N PRO A 11 6.96 -6.87 27.50
CA PRO A 11 8.06 -5.93 27.60
C PRO A 11 7.57 -4.61 27.04
N ILE A 12 7.57 -3.59 27.90
CA ILE A 12 7.38 -2.20 27.48
C ILE A 12 8.50 -1.97 26.48
N SER A 13 8.13 -1.87 25.20
CA SER A 13 9.10 -1.61 24.15
C SER A 13 9.89 -0.38 24.58
N ALA A 14 11.22 -0.51 24.64
CA ALA A 14 12.11 0.59 24.96
C ALA A 14 11.71 1.81 24.11
N LYS A 15 11.84 3.03 24.68
CA LYS A 15 11.59 4.30 23.97
C LYS A 15 12.04 4.17 22.51
N PRO A 16 11.19 4.53 21.53
CA PRO A 16 11.54 4.38 20.13
C PRO A 16 12.93 4.98 19.89
N LYS A 17 13.78 4.20 19.22
CA LYS A 17 15.19 4.54 18.98
C LYS A 17 15.39 5.87 18.24
N ASN A 18 14.33 6.44 17.67
CA ASN A 18 14.33 7.72 16.99
C ASN A 18 13.03 8.46 17.27
N ASP A 19 13.12 9.67 17.83
CA ASP A 19 11.98 10.57 17.89
C ASP A 19 11.60 10.99 16.47
N LEU A 20 10.59 10.31 15.91
CA LEU A 20 10.00 10.70 14.64
C LEU A 20 9.37 12.08 14.77
N LYS A 21 9.70 12.97 13.83
CA LYS A 21 9.03 14.26 13.66
C LYS A 21 7.56 14.05 13.32
N ASP A 22 6.70 15.00 13.63
CA ASP A 22 5.26 14.90 13.39
C ASP A 22 4.92 14.59 11.92
N SER A 23 5.64 15.18 10.97
CA SER A 23 5.45 14.87 9.55
C SER A 23 5.81 13.43 9.19
N GLN A 24 6.82 12.84 9.84
CA GLN A 24 7.20 11.44 9.65
C GLN A 24 6.17 10.51 10.28
N ARG A 25 5.67 10.83 11.48
CA ARG A 25 4.58 10.10 12.13
C ARG A 25 3.30 10.15 11.29
N ASN A 26 2.97 11.31 10.73
CA ASN A 26 1.79 11.47 9.88
C ASN A 26 1.89 10.57 8.65
N VAL A 27 3.01 10.61 7.91
CA VAL A 27 3.25 9.72 6.76
C VAL A 27 3.13 8.25 7.16
N LEU A 28 3.75 7.85 8.27
CA LEU A 28 3.70 6.46 8.75
C LEU A 28 2.28 6.01 9.10
N LYS A 29 1.49 6.88 9.76
CA LYS A 29 0.07 6.62 10.06
C LYS A 29 -0.77 6.50 8.80
N THR A 30 -0.56 7.37 7.82
CA THR A 30 -1.26 7.32 6.53
C THR A 30 -0.96 6.01 5.79
N ILE A 31 0.31 5.58 5.75
CA ILE A 31 0.67 4.28 5.17
C ILE A 31 0.03 3.13 5.96
N ASN A 32 -0.01 3.19 7.30
CA ASN A 32 -0.64 2.13 8.10
C ASN A 32 -2.15 1.97 7.81
N ALA A 33 -2.84 3.10 7.60
CA ALA A 33 -4.27 3.15 7.35
C ALA A 33 -4.66 2.86 5.89
N SER A 34 -3.68 2.73 4.99
CA SER A 34 -3.93 2.58 3.57
C SER A 34 -4.13 1.14 3.14
N GLU A 35 -4.72 0.99 1.97
CA GLU A 35 -4.94 -0.29 1.32
C GLU A 35 -4.47 -0.21 -0.14
N TYR A 36 -3.87 -1.30 -0.61
CA TYR A 36 -3.49 -1.45 -2.01
C TYR A 36 -4.11 -2.71 -2.59
N PHE A 37 -4.62 -2.60 -3.81
CA PHE A 37 -5.04 -3.73 -4.64
C PHE A 37 -4.64 -3.44 -6.09
N ILE A 38 -4.63 -4.47 -6.93
CA ILE A 38 -4.28 -4.33 -8.35
C ILE A 38 -5.31 -3.42 -9.03
N PRO A 39 -4.93 -2.24 -9.55
CA PRO A 39 -5.89 -1.21 -9.95
C PRO A 39 -6.87 -1.62 -11.06
N ASN A 40 -6.47 -2.55 -11.94
CA ASN A 40 -7.32 -3.08 -13.01
C ASN A 40 -7.87 -4.47 -12.66
N THR A 41 -8.15 -4.73 -11.39
CA THR A 41 -8.93 -5.92 -10.98
C THR A 41 -10.30 -5.85 -11.66
N PRO A 42 -10.75 -6.90 -12.37
CA PRO A 42 -12.04 -6.89 -13.06
C PRO A 42 -13.21 -6.61 -12.12
N GLY A 43 -14.18 -5.82 -12.58
CA GLY A 43 -15.42 -5.57 -11.84
C GLY A 43 -16.16 -6.88 -11.53
N GLY A 44 -16.70 -7.02 -10.31
CA GLY A 44 -17.36 -8.27 -9.87
C GLY A 44 -16.40 -9.36 -9.35
N LEU A 45 -15.08 -9.13 -9.40
CA LEU A 45 -14.08 -9.88 -8.64
C LEU A 45 -13.73 -9.13 -7.36
N GLU A 46 -13.69 -9.84 -6.24
CA GLU A 46 -13.21 -9.27 -4.98
C GLU A 46 -11.69 -9.01 -5.06
N PRO A 47 -11.24 -7.76 -4.84
CA PRO A 47 -9.83 -7.43 -4.92
C PRO A 47 -9.06 -8.05 -3.75
N LYS A 48 -7.86 -8.57 -4.05
CA LYS A 48 -6.93 -8.98 -2.99
C LYS A 48 -6.28 -7.75 -2.39
N ILE A 49 -6.75 -7.36 -1.21
CA ILE A 49 -6.28 -6.17 -0.50
C ILE A 49 -4.99 -6.46 0.27
N THR A 50 -3.99 -5.59 0.10
CA THR A 50 -2.78 -5.51 0.91
C THR A 50 -2.89 -4.33 1.85
N THR A 51 -3.13 -4.60 3.14
CA THR A 51 -3.24 -3.57 4.17
C THR A 51 -1.89 -2.96 4.50
N GLY A 52 -1.89 -1.67 4.84
CA GLY A 52 -0.69 -0.94 5.19
C GLY A 52 0.23 -0.69 3.98
N SER A 53 -0.35 -0.59 2.78
CA SER A 53 0.42 -0.40 1.55
C SER A 53 -0.20 0.65 0.62
N ILE A 54 0.65 1.45 -0.03
CA ILE A 54 0.22 2.61 -0.82
C ILE A 54 1.25 2.99 -1.88
N THR A 55 0.79 3.51 -3.02
CA THR A 55 1.67 4.11 -4.03
C THR A 55 2.06 5.54 -3.65
N ASN A 56 3.16 6.06 -4.20
CA ASN A 56 3.56 7.46 -3.96
C ASN A 56 2.44 8.46 -4.31
N ASN A 57 1.74 8.23 -5.42
CA ASN A 57 0.67 9.13 -5.88
C ASN A 57 -0.51 9.15 -4.91
N SER A 58 -0.94 7.98 -4.44
CA SER A 58 -2.04 7.88 -3.47
C SER A 58 -1.63 8.45 -2.11
N LEU A 59 -0.38 8.25 -1.69
CA LEU A 59 0.13 8.79 -0.42
C LEU A 59 0.16 10.32 -0.42
N LEU A 60 0.63 10.93 -1.51
CA LEU A 60 0.56 12.39 -1.68
C LEU A 60 -0.88 12.90 -1.62
N GLY A 61 -1.80 12.19 -2.31
CA GLY A 61 -3.23 12.53 -2.30
C GLY A 61 -3.84 12.49 -0.90
N GLN A 62 -3.61 11.41 -0.14
CA GLN A 62 -4.12 11.26 1.23
C GLN A 62 -3.52 12.26 2.22
N LEU A 63 -2.28 12.71 1.99
CA LEU A 63 -1.63 13.74 2.81
C LEU A 63 -2.05 15.16 2.41
N GLY A 64 -2.78 15.34 1.31
CA GLY A 64 -3.10 16.65 0.76
C GLY A 64 -1.87 17.42 0.26
N TRP A 65 -0.79 16.71 -0.09
CA TRP A 65 0.46 17.33 -0.53
C TRP A 65 0.48 17.46 -2.05
N ASP A 66 0.75 18.66 -2.54
CA ASP A 66 0.84 18.90 -3.98
C ASP A 66 2.08 18.18 -4.56
N LYS A 67 1.88 17.47 -5.67
CA LYS A 67 2.93 16.82 -6.46
C LYS A 67 4.03 17.80 -6.90
N LYS A 68 3.70 19.10 -7.00
CA LYS A 68 4.62 20.16 -7.42
C LYS A 68 5.44 20.79 -6.28
N GLN A 69 5.15 20.47 -5.01
CA GLN A 69 5.96 20.97 -3.89
C GLN A 69 7.31 20.23 -3.84
N LYS A 70 8.27 20.75 -4.61
CA LYS A 70 9.69 20.35 -4.52
C LYS A 70 10.21 20.71 -3.13
N GLY A 71 10.84 19.75 -2.47
CA GLY A 71 11.71 20.03 -1.32
C GLY A 71 12.92 20.82 -1.81
N LYS A 72 13.53 21.59 -0.90
CA LYS A 72 14.58 22.57 -1.24
C LYS A 72 15.75 21.95 -2.02
N ARG A 73 16.31 22.80 -2.91
CA ARG A 73 17.59 22.82 -3.64
C ARG A 73 18.09 21.60 -4.43
N ASP A 74 17.76 20.36 -4.08
CA ASP A 74 18.32 19.14 -4.73
C ASP A 74 17.29 18.29 -5.50
N GLY A 75 16.12 18.86 -5.81
CA GLY A 75 15.08 18.17 -6.59
C GLY A 75 14.34 17.03 -5.86
N ARG A 76 14.65 16.78 -4.58
CA ARG A 76 13.94 15.79 -3.75
C ARG A 76 12.62 16.37 -3.24
N THR A 77 11.55 15.60 -3.28
CA THR A 77 10.26 16.00 -2.68
C THR A 77 10.30 15.80 -1.16
N ARG A 78 9.54 16.60 -0.41
CA ARG A 78 9.37 16.44 1.06
C ARG A 78 9.03 15.00 1.46
N LEU A 79 8.19 14.33 0.65
CA LEU A 79 7.79 12.95 0.87
C LEU A 79 8.98 11.98 0.70
N GLY A 80 9.79 12.15 -0.34
CA GLY A 80 10.94 11.27 -0.59
C GLY A 80 11.97 11.28 0.54
N GLU A 81 12.24 12.45 1.12
CA GLU A 81 13.13 12.56 2.29
C GLU A 81 12.57 11.87 3.52
N ILE A 82 11.26 12.02 3.77
CA ILE A 82 10.58 11.35 4.89
C ILE A 82 10.62 9.84 4.72
N LEU A 83 10.25 9.33 3.53
CA LEU A 83 10.26 7.90 3.23
C LEU A 83 11.65 7.29 3.38
N LYS A 84 12.70 7.99 2.93
CA LYS A 84 14.09 7.55 3.13
C LYS A 84 14.45 7.40 4.61
N VAL A 85 13.98 8.30 5.47
CA VAL A 85 14.20 8.17 6.93
C VAL A 85 13.41 7.01 7.51
N LEU A 86 12.14 6.85 7.12
CA LEU A 86 11.29 5.75 7.58
C LEU A 86 11.84 4.38 7.13
N GLU A 87 12.33 4.28 5.91
CA GLU A 87 12.98 3.09 5.34
C GLU A 87 14.29 2.77 6.05
N LYS A 88 15.17 3.77 6.25
CA LYS A 88 16.41 3.62 7.02
C LYS A 88 16.13 3.09 8.45
N ASN A 89 15.01 3.51 9.04
CA ASN A 89 14.57 3.07 10.35
C ASN A 89 13.79 1.74 10.32
N LYS A 90 13.67 1.07 9.17
CA LYS A 90 12.95 -0.20 8.98
C LYS A 90 11.46 -0.15 9.34
N LEU A 91 10.86 1.03 9.25
CA LEU A 91 9.43 1.25 9.54
C LEU A 91 8.56 1.02 8.30
N VAL A 92 9.15 1.18 7.12
CA VAL A 92 8.52 0.89 5.82
C VAL A 92 9.52 0.19 4.92
N GLU A 93 9.01 -0.57 3.96
CA GLU A 93 9.78 -1.21 2.89
C GLU A 93 9.32 -0.68 1.54
N LYS A 94 10.30 -0.48 0.66
CA LYS A 94 10.08 -0.05 -0.72
C LYS A 94 9.79 -1.25 -1.61
N ILE A 95 8.76 -1.14 -2.43
CA ILE A 95 8.42 -2.09 -3.49
C ILE A 95 8.52 -1.33 -4.81
N ASP A 96 9.56 -1.63 -5.58
CA ASP A 96 9.92 -0.95 -6.85
C ASP A 96 9.03 -1.35 -8.04
N TYR A 97 7.83 -1.85 -7.76
CA TYR A 97 6.85 -2.15 -8.78
C TYR A 97 5.42 -2.04 -8.25
N THR A 98 4.51 -1.76 -9.17
CA THR A 98 3.08 -2.02 -9.02
C THR A 98 2.69 -3.18 -9.93
N GLU A 99 1.46 -3.66 -9.80
CA GLU A 99 0.96 -4.84 -10.49
C GLU A 99 -0.25 -4.48 -11.34
N LEU A 100 -0.36 -5.10 -12.50
CA LEU A 100 -1.52 -4.97 -13.39
C LEU A 100 -1.83 -6.32 -14.03
N TYR A 101 -3.10 -6.67 -14.13
CA TYR A 101 -3.55 -7.80 -14.95
C TYR A 101 -3.30 -7.54 -16.43
N GLN A 102 -2.94 -8.60 -17.16
CA GLN A 102 -2.70 -8.56 -18.60
C GLN A 102 -3.54 -9.60 -19.33
N LEU A 103 -3.90 -9.26 -20.56
CA LEU A 103 -4.46 -10.19 -21.52
C LEU A 103 -3.39 -11.19 -22.00
N PRO A 104 -3.78 -12.35 -22.56
CA PRO A 104 -2.84 -13.36 -23.04
C PRO A 104 -1.83 -12.86 -24.08
N ASN A 105 -2.16 -11.80 -24.81
CA ASN A 105 -1.28 -11.14 -25.77
C ASN A 105 -0.27 -10.16 -25.13
N GLY A 106 -0.20 -10.09 -23.80
CA GLY A 106 0.69 -9.19 -23.04
C GLY A 106 0.19 -7.76 -22.91
N THR A 107 -0.94 -7.42 -23.52
CA THR A 107 -1.53 -6.08 -23.37
C THR A 107 -2.18 -5.92 -21.99
N LYS A 108 -2.16 -4.69 -21.45
CA LYS A 108 -2.79 -4.39 -20.17
C LYS A 108 -4.30 -4.63 -20.25
N LEU A 109 -4.86 -5.31 -19.24
CA LEU A 109 -6.31 -5.44 -19.12
C LEU A 109 -6.95 -4.05 -18.91
N PRO A 110 -7.98 -3.69 -19.69
CA PRO A 110 -8.73 -2.45 -19.48
C PRO A 110 -9.32 -2.36 -18.06
N PHE A 111 -9.45 -1.14 -17.54
CA PHE A 111 -9.92 -0.91 -16.16
C PHE A 111 -11.42 -1.17 -15.97
N ASP A 112 -12.18 -1.19 -17.05
CA ASP A 112 -13.62 -1.44 -17.13
C ASP A 112 -13.94 -2.92 -17.46
N ALA A 113 -12.93 -3.80 -17.46
CA ALA A 113 -13.14 -5.22 -17.65
C ALA A 113 -13.98 -5.81 -16.51
N GLU A 114 -14.83 -6.78 -16.83
CA GLU A 114 -15.78 -7.39 -15.89
C GLU A 114 -15.50 -8.88 -15.72
N PHE A 115 -15.70 -9.39 -14.51
CA PHE A 115 -15.60 -10.80 -14.20
C PHE A 115 -16.92 -11.51 -14.52
N ASP A 116 -16.87 -12.47 -15.43
CA ASP A 116 -18.04 -13.23 -15.86
C ASP A 116 -18.11 -14.58 -15.14
N LYS A 117 -19.15 -14.73 -14.31
CA LYS A 117 -19.48 -15.95 -13.55
C LYS A 117 -20.68 -16.70 -14.15
N SER A 118 -21.21 -16.27 -15.29
CA SER A 118 -22.40 -16.88 -15.91
C SER A 118 -22.17 -18.29 -16.43
N THR A 119 -20.91 -18.66 -16.71
CA THR A 119 -20.55 -19.99 -17.20
C THR A 119 -19.70 -20.75 -16.19
N LYS A 120 -19.68 -22.08 -16.31
CA LYS A 120 -18.82 -22.95 -15.48
C LYS A 120 -17.33 -22.59 -15.56
N LYS A 121 -16.88 -21.99 -16.67
CA LYS A 121 -15.49 -21.56 -16.88
C LYS A 121 -15.38 -20.07 -16.53
N LEU A 122 -14.62 -19.78 -15.48
CA LEU A 122 -14.35 -18.41 -15.06
C LEU A 122 -13.61 -17.65 -16.17
N ARG A 123 -14.09 -16.45 -16.49
CA ARG A 123 -13.56 -15.64 -17.57
C ARG A 123 -13.75 -14.15 -17.29
N VAL A 124 -12.98 -13.33 -17.99
CA VAL A 124 -13.08 -11.87 -17.94
C VAL A 124 -13.65 -11.40 -19.27
N LYS A 125 -14.69 -10.58 -19.20
CA LYS A 125 -15.30 -9.89 -20.33
C LYS A 125 -14.62 -8.55 -20.51
N VAL A 126 -14.17 -8.27 -21.73
CA VAL A 126 -13.61 -6.97 -22.13
C VAL A 126 -14.47 -6.42 -23.25
N THR A 127 -14.95 -5.18 -23.11
CA THR A 127 -15.77 -4.54 -24.13
C THR A 127 -15.02 -3.38 -24.77
N VAL A 128 -14.69 -3.49 -26.05
CA VAL A 128 -14.01 -2.43 -26.80
C VAL A 128 -14.90 -2.01 -27.97
N LYS A 129 -15.30 -0.74 -28.00
CA LYS A 129 -16.15 -0.17 -29.07
C LYS A 129 -17.41 -1.02 -29.34
N GLY A 130 -18.05 -1.52 -28.28
CA GLY A 130 -19.29 -2.32 -28.38
C GLY A 130 -19.09 -3.80 -28.74
N LYS A 131 -17.86 -4.26 -28.99
CA LYS A 131 -17.55 -5.69 -29.17
C LYS A 131 -17.04 -6.27 -27.85
N SER A 132 -17.58 -7.41 -27.44
CA SER A 132 -17.16 -8.11 -26.23
C SER A 132 -16.31 -9.32 -26.57
N ASP A 133 -15.11 -9.35 -26.01
CA ASP A 133 -14.21 -10.50 -26.03
C ASP A 133 -14.12 -11.12 -24.63
N PHE A 134 -13.88 -12.42 -24.58
CA PHE A 134 -13.80 -13.19 -23.33
C PHE A 134 -12.45 -13.87 -23.20
N TYR A 135 -11.83 -13.74 -22.04
CA TYR A 135 -10.52 -14.30 -21.73
C TYR A 135 -10.58 -15.23 -20.53
N PRO A 136 -9.89 -16.38 -20.55
CA PRO A 136 -9.91 -17.32 -19.43
C PRO A 136 -9.28 -16.69 -18.18
N TRP A 137 -9.83 -17.02 -17.02
CA TRP A 137 -9.25 -16.69 -15.72
C TRP A 137 -8.49 -17.89 -15.14
N PRO A 138 -7.36 -17.72 -14.42
CA PRO A 138 -6.69 -16.46 -14.06
C PRO A 138 -5.89 -15.82 -15.20
N LEU A 139 -5.89 -14.49 -15.22
CA LEU A 139 -5.00 -13.71 -16.08
C LEU A 139 -3.61 -13.58 -15.46
N SER A 140 -2.60 -13.39 -16.30
CA SER A 140 -1.24 -13.09 -15.84
C SER A 140 -1.18 -11.69 -15.22
N ILE A 141 -0.24 -11.50 -14.30
CA ILE A 141 0.05 -10.21 -13.67
C ILE A 141 1.43 -9.75 -14.12
N ALA A 142 1.52 -8.53 -14.61
CA ALA A 142 2.78 -7.89 -14.93
C ALA A 142 3.17 -6.85 -13.89
N LYS A 143 4.48 -6.74 -13.70
CA LYS A 143 5.11 -5.72 -12.85
C LYS A 143 5.33 -4.44 -13.64
N ASN A 144 4.86 -3.32 -13.12
CA ASN A 144 5.13 -1.99 -13.62
C ASN A 144 6.17 -1.31 -12.73
N ASN A 145 7.41 -1.27 -13.22
CA ASN A 145 8.56 -0.72 -12.48
C ASN A 145 8.65 0.82 -12.54
N ARG A 146 7.69 1.49 -13.19
CA ARG A 146 7.65 2.97 -13.26
C ARG A 146 7.06 3.61 -12.00
N GLU A 147 6.36 2.82 -11.20
CA GLU A 147 5.72 3.29 -9.97
C GLU A 147 6.27 2.55 -8.76
N THR A 148 6.52 3.31 -7.69
CA THR A 148 6.93 2.77 -6.40
C THR A 148 5.74 2.67 -5.47
N ARG A 149 5.67 1.55 -4.75
CA ARG A 149 4.76 1.29 -3.65
C ARG A 149 5.56 1.16 -2.35
N TRP A 150 4.95 1.54 -1.25
CA TRP A 150 5.49 1.35 0.09
C TRP A 150 4.60 0.40 0.86
N ILE A 151 5.20 -0.39 1.75
CA ILE A 151 4.48 -1.24 2.69
C ILE A 151 5.02 -1.00 4.10
N ILE A 152 4.12 -0.90 5.06
CA ILE A 152 4.50 -0.74 6.47
C ILE A 152 4.99 -2.07 7.05
N THR A 153 6.10 -2.03 7.78
CA THR A 153 6.64 -3.21 8.48
C THR A 153 5.89 -3.45 9.79
N PRO A 154 6.02 -4.62 10.43
CA PRO A 154 5.47 -4.84 11.77
C PRO A 154 5.95 -3.80 12.81
N GLU A 155 7.22 -3.39 12.73
CA GLU A 155 7.80 -2.32 13.56
C GLU A 155 7.10 -0.98 13.28
N GLY A 156 6.97 -0.61 12.00
CA GLY A 156 6.26 0.59 11.58
C GLY A 156 4.81 0.63 12.06
N ARG A 157 4.10 -0.52 12.03
CA ARG A 157 2.73 -0.62 12.55
C ARG A 157 2.66 -0.29 14.03
N ARG A 158 3.59 -0.81 14.84
CA ARG A 158 3.67 -0.50 16.28
C ARG A 158 3.92 0.99 16.49
N GLU A 159 4.93 1.54 15.82
CA GLU A 159 5.28 2.96 15.93
C GLU A 159 4.16 3.90 15.45
N SER A 160 3.39 3.50 14.44
CA SER A 160 2.25 4.29 13.95
C SER A 160 1.11 4.39 14.97
N LYS A 161 0.94 3.35 15.80
CA LYS A 161 -0.10 3.23 16.83
C LYS A 161 0.33 3.81 18.17
N ASN A 162 1.64 3.88 18.43
CA ASN A 162 2.19 4.49 19.63
C ASN A 162 1.92 6.01 19.62
N GLN A 163 0.72 6.39 20.07
CA GLN A 163 0.54 7.61 20.83
C GLN A 163 1.20 7.34 22.17
N PHE A 164 2.44 7.78 22.37
CA PHE A 164 2.89 7.98 23.74
C PHE A 164 1.87 8.93 24.36
N LEU A 165 1.14 8.45 25.37
CA LEU A 165 0.53 9.32 26.37
C LEU A 165 1.64 10.30 26.76
N LYS A 166 1.50 11.56 26.35
CA LYS A 166 2.24 12.63 27.00
C LYS A 166 1.74 12.57 28.44
N LEU A 167 2.51 11.93 29.32
CA LEU A 167 2.41 12.18 30.74
C LEU A 167 2.90 13.62 30.89
N GLU A 168 1.95 14.55 30.80
CA GLU A 168 2.13 15.92 31.31
C GLU A 168 2.25 15.88 32.84
#